data_AF-A0A814CXS8-F1
#
_entry.id   AF-A0A814CXS8-F1
#
_cell.length_a   1.000
_cell.length_b   1.000
_cell.length_c   1.000
_cell.angle_alpha   90.00
_cell.angle_beta   90.00
_cell.angle_gamma   90.00
#
_symmetry.space_group_name_H-M   'P 1'
#
loop_
_entity.id
_entity.type
_entity.pdbx_description
1 polymer ?
#
loop_
_entity_poly.entity_id
_entity_poly.type
_entity_poly.pdbx_seq_one_letter_code
_entity_poly.pdbx_strand_id
1 'polypeptide(L)'
;MRHSERLDYVLQNRDWPAEAFITGVYVPHVRQLPTVLPHRADPYEHVLDTPLSRYGKDHAKRTGEFFRSLNLIPDQVYTSPAMRCIQTADSVLQGCGNRRDIPLKIDLALHEPVLTSIYIIGRRFHRTTVVSYMVKHV
;
A
#
# COMPACT_ATOMS: atom_id res chain seq x y z
N MET A 1 -4.72 -9.67 -3.34
CA MET A 1 -5.47 -8.42 -3.18
C MET A 1 -4.72 -7.28 -3.82
N ARG A 2 -5.45 -6.37 -4.46
CA ARG A 2 -4.88 -5.11 -4.98
C ARG A 2 -4.54 -4.19 -3.80
N HIS A 3 -3.58 -3.29 -3.98
CA HIS A 3 -3.41 -2.14 -3.08
C HIS A 3 -4.69 -1.29 -3.00
N SER A 4 -4.88 -0.59 -1.88
CA SER A 4 -5.97 0.38 -1.70
C SER A 4 -5.77 1.67 -2.51
N GLU A 5 -6.68 2.62 -2.35
CA GLU A 5 -6.70 3.91 -3.05
C GLU A 5 -5.36 4.67 -2.95
N ARG A 6 -4.80 5.00 -4.12
CA ARG A 6 -3.56 5.78 -4.26
C ARG A 6 -3.86 7.28 -4.16
N LEU A 7 -2.94 8.02 -3.55
CA LEU A 7 -3.10 9.47 -3.37
C LEU A 7 -3.12 10.23 -4.71
N ASP A 8 -2.19 9.93 -5.61
CA ASP A 8 -2.05 10.60 -6.91
C ASP A 8 -3.32 10.49 -7.78
N TYR A 9 -3.98 9.33 -7.74
CA TYR A 9 -5.22 9.08 -8.48
C TYR A 9 -6.38 9.91 -7.95
N VAL A 10 -6.50 10.07 -6.64
CA VAL A 10 -7.60 10.80 -6.00
C VAL A 10 -7.43 12.31 -6.15
N LEU A 11 -6.20 12.80 -5.99
CA LEU A 11 -5.91 14.22 -6.14
C LEU A 11 -6.01 14.66 -7.60
N GLN A 12 -5.88 13.73 -8.56
CA GLN A 12 -5.76 14.02 -9.99
C GLN A 12 -4.66 15.06 -10.29
N ASN A 13 -3.69 15.18 -9.39
CA ASN A 13 -2.61 16.15 -9.41
C ASN A 13 -1.29 15.42 -9.11
N ARG A 14 -0.35 15.45 -10.06
CA ARG A 14 0.99 14.85 -9.88
C ARG A 14 1.97 15.78 -9.17
N ASP A 15 1.66 17.07 -9.08
CA ASP A 15 2.48 18.09 -8.43
C ASP A 15 2.06 18.35 -6.97
N TRP A 16 1.26 17.45 -6.39
CA TRP A 16 0.83 17.54 -4.99
C TRP A 16 1.98 17.71 -3.96
N PRO A 17 3.24 17.23 -4.17
CA PRO A 17 4.30 17.51 -3.21
C PRO A 17 4.63 19.00 -3.09
N ALA A 18 4.51 19.79 -4.16
CA ALA A 18 4.77 21.23 -4.13
C ALA A 18 3.83 21.95 -3.14
N GLU A 19 2.58 21.50 -3.08
CA GLU A 19 1.54 22.06 -2.20
C GLU A 19 1.62 21.48 -0.78
N ALA A 20 2.13 20.26 -0.63
CA ALA A 20 2.18 19.55 0.65
C ALA A 20 3.50 19.70 1.40
N PHE A 21 4.57 20.19 0.78
CA PHE A 21 5.87 20.40 1.43
C PHE A 21 6.24 21.89 1.45
N ILE A 22 6.12 22.51 2.61
CA ILE A 22 6.46 23.92 2.82
C ILE A 22 7.86 23.97 3.41
N THR A 23 8.83 24.56 2.68
CA THR A 23 10.24 24.64 3.11
C THR A 23 10.84 23.28 3.48
N GLY A 24 10.44 22.21 2.78
CA GLY A 24 10.87 20.83 3.03
C GLY A 24 10.12 20.11 4.16
N VAL A 25 9.20 20.77 4.86
CA VAL A 25 8.37 20.17 5.91
C VAL A 25 7.04 19.71 5.33
N TYR A 26 6.69 18.44 5.57
CA TYR A 26 5.39 17.90 5.15
C TYR A 26 4.24 18.48 5.99
N VAL A 27 3.30 19.15 5.33
CA VAL A 27 2.11 19.78 5.92
C VAL A 27 0.86 19.29 5.16
N PRO A 28 0.14 18.29 5.69
CA PRO A 28 -1.07 17.79 5.03
C PRO A 28 -2.20 18.81 5.12
N HIS A 29 -2.53 19.45 3.99
CA HIS A 29 -3.51 20.54 3.90
C HIS A 29 -4.91 20.10 3.43
N VAL A 30 -5.04 18.92 2.79
CA VAL A 30 -6.33 18.29 2.44
C VAL A 30 -6.55 16.96 3.17
N ARG A 31 -7.82 16.55 3.29
CA ARG A 31 -8.22 15.36 4.05
C ARG A 31 -7.68 14.05 3.46
N GLN A 32 -7.48 14.02 2.15
CA GLN A 32 -6.97 12.87 1.41
C GLN A 32 -5.49 12.60 1.71
N LEU A 33 -4.73 13.62 2.10
CA LEU A 33 -3.30 13.49 2.38
C LEU A 33 -3.05 12.62 3.62
N PRO A 34 -2.05 11.73 3.59
CA PRO A 34 -1.59 11.01 4.77
C PRO A 34 -1.28 11.96 5.94
N THR A 35 -1.51 11.51 7.17
CA THR A 35 -1.14 12.32 8.34
C THR A 35 0.38 12.40 8.50
N VAL A 36 1.09 11.35 8.09
CA VAL A 36 2.55 11.24 8.15
C VAL A 36 3.06 10.57 6.88
N LEU A 37 4.18 11.07 6.37
CA LEU A 37 4.95 10.45 5.30
C LEU A 37 6.35 10.07 5.81
N PRO A 38 6.94 8.97 5.27
CA PRO A 38 8.34 8.69 5.52
C PRO A 38 9.20 9.79 4.92
N HIS A 39 10.27 10.14 5.62
CA HIS A 39 11.25 11.10 5.12
C HIS A 39 11.88 10.60 3.81
N ARG A 40 12.03 11.50 2.84
CA ARG A 40 12.72 11.31 1.57
C ARG A 40 13.63 12.50 1.33
N ALA A 41 14.73 12.29 0.60
CA ALA A 41 15.68 13.36 0.30
C ALA A 41 15.05 14.43 -0.60
N ASP A 42 14.24 13.99 -1.56
CA ASP A 42 13.41 14.83 -2.42
C ASP A 42 11.92 14.48 -2.26
N PRO A 43 11.05 15.43 -1.87
CA PRO A 43 9.61 15.23 -1.80
C PRO A 43 8.97 14.66 -3.08
N TYR A 44 9.54 14.97 -4.26
CA TYR A 44 9.03 14.47 -5.54
C TYR A 44 9.26 12.97 -5.74
N GLU A 45 10.11 12.32 -4.95
CA GLU A 45 10.23 10.86 -4.96
C GLU A 45 8.90 10.18 -4.59
N HIS A 46 8.02 10.84 -3.83
CA HIS A 46 6.68 10.34 -3.54
C HIS A 46 5.76 10.34 -4.78
N VAL A 47 6.10 11.03 -5.87
CA VAL A 47 5.35 10.93 -7.14
C VAL A 47 5.70 9.62 -7.86
N LEU A 48 6.97 9.22 -7.79
CA LEU A 48 7.46 7.96 -8.37
C LEU A 48 6.92 6.73 -7.63
N ASP A 49 6.81 6.83 -6.30
CA ASP A 49 6.27 5.77 -5.46
C ASP A 49 5.20 6.32 -4.51
N THR A 50 4.02 6.54 -5.08
CA THR A 50 2.89 7.20 -4.42
C THR A 50 2.38 6.46 -3.18
N PRO A 51 2.08 7.17 -2.09
CA PRO A 51 1.44 6.60 -0.92
C PRO A 51 -0.04 6.28 -1.19
N LEU A 52 -0.65 5.52 -0.27
CA LEU A 52 -2.09 5.48 -0.14
C LEU A 52 -2.63 6.85 0.32
N SER A 53 -3.85 7.17 -0.09
CA SER A 53 -4.62 8.25 0.54
C SER A 53 -4.98 7.86 1.99
N ARG A 54 -5.44 8.84 2.78
CA ARG A 54 -5.98 8.58 4.13
C ARG A 54 -7.14 7.58 4.10
N TYR A 55 -8.07 7.75 3.14
CA TYR A 55 -9.18 6.83 2.94
C TYR A 55 -8.73 5.46 2.46
N GLY A 56 -7.69 5.37 1.63
CA GLY A 56 -7.09 4.11 1.20
C GLY A 56 -6.52 3.30 2.36
N LYS A 57 -5.85 3.97 3.31
CA LYS A 57 -5.39 3.33 4.55
C LYS A 57 -6.56 2.84 5.42
N ASP A 58 -7.58 3.69 5.62
CA ASP A 58 -8.76 3.32 6.41
C ASP A 58 -9.53 2.16 5.78
N HIS A 59 -9.68 2.15 4.46
CA HIS A 59 -10.29 1.05 3.72
C HIS A 59 -9.51 -0.25 3.92
N ALA A 60 -8.19 -0.23 3.75
CA ALA A 60 -7.35 -1.41 3.99
C ALA A 60 -7.49 -1.93 5.44
N LYS A 61 -7.53 -1.02 6.42
CA LYS A 61 -7.74 -1.39 7.82
C LYS A 61 -9.09 -2.07 8.04
N ARG A 62 -10.18 -1.51 7.50
CA ARG A 62 -11.52 -2.12 7.59
C ARG A 62 -11.59 -3.50 6.92
N THR A 63 -10.86 -3.70 5.83
CA THR A 63 -10.71 -5.04 5.23
C THR A 63 -10.09 -6.04 6.20
N GLY A 64 -9.07 -5.62 6.97
CA GLY A 64 -8.49 -6.43 8.04
C GLY A 64 -9.46 -6.71 9.19
N GLU A 65 -10.24 -5.71 9.61
CA GLU A 65 -11.29 -5.87 10.63
C GLU A 65 -12.36 -6.89 10.17
N PHE A 66 -12.70 -6.86 8.87
CA PHE A 66 -13.58 -7.84 8.26
C PHE A 66 -12.97 -9.26 8.29
N PHE A 67 -11.69 -9.42 7.90
CA PHE A 67 -11.00 -10.71 8.02
C PHE A 67 -11.01 -11.25 9.45
N ARG A 68 -10.77 -10.38 10.44
CA ARG A 68 -10.85 -10.74 11.85
C ARG A 68 -12.25 -11.21 12.25
N SER A 69 -13.30 -10.53 11.80
CA SER A 69 -14.69 -10.93 12.09
C SER A 69 -15.06 -12.32 11.57
N LEU A 70 -14.38 -12.78 10.52
CA LEU A 70 -14.54 -14.11 9.92
C LEU A 70 -13.51 -15.13 10.42
N ASN A 71 -12.67 -14.77 11.40
CA ASN A 71 -11.55 -15.58 11.88
C ASN A 71 -10.58 -16.01 10.75
N LEU A 72 -10.40 -15.14 9.75
CA LEU A 72 -9.49 -15.33 8.60
C LEU A 72 -8.18 -14.55 8.80
N ILE A 73 -7.54 -14.72 9.95
CA ILE A 73 -6.25 -14.07 10.22
C ILE A 73 -5.17 -14.75 9.36
N PRO A 74 -4.37 -13.99 8.59
CA PRO A 74 -3.34 -14.59 7.77
C PRO A 74 -2.16 -15.10 8.60
N ASP A 75 -1.58 -16.23 8.23
CA ASP A 75 -0.34 -16.73 8.84
C ASP A 75 0.90 -16.07 8.22
N GLN A 76 0.79 -15.67 6.96
CA GLN A 76 1.87 -15.07 6.18
C GLN A 76 1.35 -13.94 5.31
N VAL A 77 2.15 -12.86 5.20
CA VAL A 77 1.82 -11.71 4.37
C VAL A 77 2.96 -11.40 3.41
N TYR A 78 2.64 -11.35 2.13
CA TYR A 78 3.55 -11.01 1.05
C TYR A 78 3.12 -9.71 0.38
N THR A 79 4.07 -8.86 0.01
CA THR A 79 3.78 -7.59 -0.65
C THR A 79 4.80 -7.27 -1.74
N SER A 80 4.33 -6.58 -2.78
CA SER A 80 5.20 -5.82 -3.68
C SER A 80 6.02 -4.78 -2.90
N PRO A 81 7.23 -4.40 -3.39
CA PRO A 81 8.02 -3.32 -2.81
C PRO A 81 7.39 -1.92 -2.92
N ALA A 82 6.35 -1.74 -3.73
CA ALA A 82 5.70 -0.43 -3.88
C ALA A 82 5.08 0.05 -2.55
N MET A 83 5.27 1.32 -2.20
CA MET A 83 4.82 1.90 -0.93
C MET A 83 3.32 1.72 -0.70
N ARG A 84 2.50 1.92 -1.73
CA ARG A 84 1.05 1.64 -1.70
C ARG A 84 0.70 0.20 -1.30
N CYS A 85 1.47 -0.79 -1.77
CA CYS A 85 1.24 -2.20 -1.47
C CYS A 85 1.64 -2.51 -0.02
N ILE A 86 2.82 -2.03 0.40
CA ILE A 86 3.29 -2.17 1.78
C ILE A 86 2.28 -1.56 2.74
N GLN A 87 1.84 -0.32 2.51
CA GLN A 87 0.87 0.38 3.35
C GLN A 87 -0.49 -0.32 3.40
N THR A 88 -0.91 -0.96 2.31
CA THR A 88 -2.17 -1.73 2.29
C THR A 88 -2.02 -2.96 3.19
N ALA A 89 -0.98 -3.76 2.98
CA ALA A 89 -0.73 -4.97 3.76
C ALA A 89 -0.55 -4.66 5.26
N ASP A 90 0.19 -3.60 5.57
CA ASP A 90 0.38 -3.09 6.92
C ASP A 90 -0.96 -2.72 7.59
N SER A 91 -1.81 -1.96 6.90
CA SER A 91 -3.11 -1.52 7.43
C SER A 91 -4.08 -2.68 7.61
N VAL A 92 -4.10 -3.66 6.68
CA VAL A 92 -4.88 -4.90 6.85
C VAL A 92 -4.45 -5.65 8.11
N LEU A 93 -3.14 -5.84 8.32
CA LEU A 93 -2.65 -6.49 9.52
C LEU A 93 -2.97 -5.72 10.80
N GLN A 94 -3.00 -4.38 10.75
CA GLN A 94 -3.48 -3.57 11.86
C GLN A 94 -4.95 -3.85 12.16
N GLY A 95 -5.82 -3.92 11.14
CA GLY A 95 -7.24 -4.28 11.30
C GLY A 95 -7.46 -5.69 11.83
N CYS A 96 -6.60 -6.63 11.42
CA CYS A 96 -6.60 -7.99 11.96
C CYS A 96 -6.25 -8.05 13.46
N GLY A 97 -5.51 -7.06 13.98
CA GLY A 97 -5.01 -7.04 15.35
C GLY A 97 -3.68 -7.77 15.57
N ASN A 98 -3.00 -8.18 14.49
CA ASN A 98 -1.78 -9.01 14.54
C ASN A 98 -0.56 -8.34 13.87
N ARG A 99 -0.58 -7.01 13.73
CA ARG A 99 0.49 -6.28 13.03
C ARG A 99 1.88 -6.51 13.60
N ARG A 100 2.02 -6.75 14.90
CA ARG A 100 3.32 -6.98 15.55
C ARG A 100 3.80 -8.43 15.43
N ASP A 101 2.90 -9.36 15.14
CA ASP A 101 3.17 -10.80 15.18
C ASP A 101 3.59 -11.33 13.80
N ILE A 102 3.06 -10.75 12.73
CA ILE A 102 3.27 -11.23 11.37
C ILE A 102 4.12 -10.23 10.58
N PRO A 103 5.36 -10.61 10.17
CA PRO A 103 6.22 -9.75 9.36
C PRO A 103 5.72 -9.64 7.92
N LEU A 104 5.93 -8.47 7.30
CA LEU A 104 5.69 -8.26 5.88
C LEU A 104 6.87 -8.81 5.06
N LYS A 105 6.61 -9.80 4.20
CA LYS A 105 7.60 -10.38 3.29
C LYS A 105 7.55 -9.64 1.95
N ILE A 106 8.55 -8.80 1.69
CA ILE A 106 8.64 -8.05 0.44
C ILE A 106 9.21 -8.96 -0.65
N ASP A 107 8.50 -9.10 -1.78
CA ASP A 107 8.92 -9.91 -2.93
C ASP A 107 8.88 -9.07 -4.21
N LEU A 108 10.04 -8.95 -4.88
CA LEU A 108 10.17 -8.21 -6.13
C LEU A 108 9.32 -8.81 -7.26
N ALA A 109 9.07 -10.13 -7.23
CA ALA A 109 8.24 -10.80 -8.22
C ALA A 109 6.75 -10.37 -8.16
N LEU A 110 6.34 -9.73 -7.07
CA LEU A 110 4.99 -9.14 -6.92
C LEU A 110 4.91 -7.70 -7.42
N HIS A 111 6.02 -7.12 -7.89
CA HIS A 111 6.04 -5.80 -8.50
C HIS A 111 5.40 -5.80 -9.88
N GLU A 112 4.92 -4.62 -10.32
CA GLU A 112 4.32 -4.50 -11.63
C GLU A 112 5.33 -4.91 -12.71
N PRO A 113 4.88 -5.66 -13.73
CA PRO A 113 5.79 -6.07 -14.79
C PRO A 113 6.26 -4.83 -15.54
N VAL A 114 7.58 -4.73 -15.69
CA VAL A 114 8.25 -3.68 -16.48
C VAL A 114 8.01 -3.90 -17.98
N LEU A 115 7.69 -5.13 -18.37
CA LEU A 115 7.38 -5.55 -19.75
C LEU A 115 5.92 -6.05 -19.84
N THR A 116 5.22 -5.70 -20.92
CA THR A 116 3.76 -5.87 -21.10
C THR A 116 3.25 -7.32 -21.08
N SER A 117 4.11 -8.34 -20.99
CA SER A 117 3.69 -9.73 -20.88
C SER A 117 4.66 -10.53 -20.01
N ILE A 118 4.20 -10.99 -18.84
CA ILE A 118 4.92 -11.93 -17.98
C ILE A 118 3.95 -12.98 -17.47
N TYR A 119 4.35 -14.25 -17.61
CA TYR A 119 3.66 -15.42 -17.10
C TYR A 119 3.52 -15.35 -15.58
N ILE A 120 2.30 -15.56 -15.06
CA ILE A 120 2.06 -15.69 -13.62
C ILE A 120 2.77 -16.96 -13.16
N ILE A 121 3.89 -16.82 -12.44
CA ILE A 121 4.53 -17.94 -11.75
C ILE A 121 3.63 -18.31 -10.57
N GLY A 122 2.80 -19.34 -10.77
CA GLY A 122 1.93 -19.88 -9.73
C GLY A 122 2.76 -20.49 -8.60
N ARG A 123 2.95 -19.75 -7.51
CA ARG A 123 3.44 -20.32 -6.24
C ARG A 123 2.26 -20.83 -5.42
N ARG A 124 2.39 -22.05 -4.89
CA ARG A 124 1.43 -22.62 -3.93
C ARG A 124 1.67 -21.99 -2.55
N PHE A 125 0.78 -21.07 -2.17
CA PHE A 125 0.71 -20.56 -0.82
C PHE A 125 -0.10 -21.54 0.05
N HIS A 126 0.39 -21.85 1.26
CA HIS A 126 -0.27 -22.74 2.21
C HIS A 126 -0.92 -21.90 3.33
N ARG A 127 -2.19 -22.18 3.65
CA ARG A 127 -3.06 -21.43 4.59
C ARG A 127 -3.20 -19.92 4.28
N THR A 128 -4.17 -19.27 4.93
CA THR A 128 -4.67 -17.91 4.65
C THR A 128 -3.50 -16.94 4.45
N THR A 129 -3.23 -16.59 3.19
CA THR A 129 -2.10 -15.74 2.81
C THR A 129 -2.65 -14.45 2.23
N VAL A 130 -2.28 -13.31 2.81
CA VAL A 130 -2.56 -12.01 2.20
C VAL A 130 -1.42 -11.66 1.26
N VAL A 131 -1.71 -11.65 -0.04
CA VAL A 131 -0.77 -11.20 -1.07
C VAL A 131 -1.24 -9.84 -1.57
N SER A 132 -0.52 -8.76 -1.26
CA SER A 132 -0.78 -7.44 -1.85
C SER A 132 0.07 -7.24 -3.10
N TYR A 133 -0.56 -7.32 -4.26
CA TYR A 133 0.07 -7.17 -5.58
C TYR A 133 -0.61 -6.06 -6.37
N MET A 134 0.06 -5.58 -7.40
CA MET A 134 -0.49 -4.55 -8.29
C MET A 134 -1.13 -5.19 -9.53
N VAL A 135 -2.28 -4.66 -9.97
CA VAL A 135 -2.89 -4.99 -11.26
C VAL A 135 -2.83 -3.71 -12.11
N LYS A 136 -2.12 -3.75 -13.25
CA LYS A 136 -2.24 -2.70 -14.28
C LYS A 136 -3.59 -2.90 -14.97
N HIS A 137 -4.42 -1.86 -14.97
CA HIS A 137 -5.54 -1.81 -15.89
C HIS A 137 -4.97 -1.55 -17.28
N VAL A 138 -5.24 -2.44 -18.23
CA VAL A 138 -5.02 -2.25 -19.66
C VAL A 138 -6.12 -1.33 -20.18
#